data_AF-A0A6J7EA41-F1
#
_entry.id   AF-A0A6J7EA41-F1
#
_cell.length_a   1.000
_cell.length_b   1.000
_cell.length_c   1.000
_cell.angle_alpha   90.00
_cell.angle_beta   90.00
_cell.angle_gamma   90.00
#
_symmetry.space_group_name_H-M   'P 1'
#
loop_
_entity.id
_entity.type
_entity.pdbx_description
1 polymer ?
#
loop_
_entity_poly.entity_id
_entity_poly.type
_entity_poly.pdbx_seq_one_letter_code
_entity_poly.pdbx_strand_id
1 'polypeptide(L)'
;MNRAEKEEYLREYGQLKAEGEPFFPYSVAKDSIIAVVVMAIIITMSIVLGAELGPKADPTSTTYVPRPEWYFFFLFELLRIIKPPELVPLATIGVPTIGLILLFLLPFYDRGAERHPLRRPVATTAGIMVIFAMGYLTYMGAAAGSPNEIEMKAPSTLTGVALVEWEKGKTVVGQSGCLACHKIGENGNDGPGPQLTHVASKLPAQAIAQTLRNPTSPMPSFKNLEEQSPEKFRAMVSFLGQLN
;
A
#
# COMPACT_ATOMS: atom_id res chain seq x y z
N MET A 1 36.79 -8.56 -25.76
CA MET A 1 37.82 -7.52 -25.64
C MET A 1 39.10 -8.05 -26.26
N ASN A 2 39.58 -7.41 -27.32
CA ASN A 2 40.86 -7.71 -27.97
C ASN A 2 42.02 -7.19 -27.09
N ARG A 3 43.25 -7.65 -27.35
CA ARG A 3 44.45 -7.29 -26.60
C ARG A 3 44.73 -5.78 -26.60
N ALA A 4 44.48 -5.10 -27.72
CA ALA A 4 44.64 -3.65 -27.84
C ALA A 4 43.65 -2.87 -26.94
N GLU A 5 42.37 -3.23 -26.95
CA GLU A 5 41.33 -2.62 -26.09
C GLU A 5 41.64 -2.80 -24.61
N LYS A 6 42.18 -3.99 -24.24
CA LYS A 6 42.58 -4.27 -22.86
C LYS A 6 43.73 -3.37 -22.40
N GLU A 7 44.71 -3.15 -23.27
CA GLU A 7 45.89 -2.34 -22.95
C GLU A 7 45.53 -0.86 -22.82
N GLU A 8 44.67 -0.37 -23.72
CA GLU A 8 44.10 0.98 -23.64
C GLU A 8 43.32 1.19 -22.33
N TYR A 9 42.42 0.26 -21.97
CA TYR A 9 41.69 0.30 -20.70
C TYR A 9 42.62 0.33 -19.48
N LEU A 10 43.68 -0.48 -19.47
CA LEU A 10 44.63 -0.52 -18.35
C LEU A 10 45.43 0.79 -18.22
N ARG A 11 45.77 1.43 -19.35
CA ARG A 11 46.44 2.73 -19.37
C ARG A 11 45.54 3.82 -18.83
N GLU A 12 44.30 3.88 -19.32
CA GLU A 12 43.28 4.84 -18.86
C GLU A 12 43.00 4.65 -17.36
N TYR A 13 42.79 3.40 -16.92
CA TYR A 13 42.61 3.08 -15.51
C TYR A 13 43.80 3.51 -14.64
N GLY A 14 45.03 3.33 -15.14
CA GLY A 14 46.24 3.79 -14.46
C GLY A 14 46.29 5.31 -14.29
N GLN A 15 45.90 6.06 -15.32
CA GLN A 15 45.80 7.52 -15.29
C GLN A 15 44.74 7.98 -14.30
N LEU A 16 43.51 7.45 -14.39
CA LEU A 16 42.41 7.78 -13.49
C LEU A 16 42.73 7.47 -12.03
N LYS A 17 43.45 6.36 -11.77
CA LYS A 17 43.89 6.01 -10.41
C LYS A 17 44.94 6.97 -9.87
N ALA A 18 45.81 7.50 -10.74
CA ALA A 18 46.80 8.50 -10.36
C ALA A 18 46.18 9.89 -10.12
N GLU A 19 45.09 10.21 -10.84
CA GLU A 19 44.33 11.45 -10.69
C GLU A 19 43.33 11.41 -9.52
N GLY A 20 42.97 10.22 -9.04
CA GLY A 20 42.00 10.04 -7.96
C GLY A 20 42.49 10.54 -6.60
N GLU A 21 41.57 11.10 -5.82
CA GLU A 21 41.85 11.52 -4.43
C GLU A 21 42.06 10.30 -3.52
N PRO A 22 43.03 10.34 -2.58
CA PRO A 22 43.17 9.30 -1.57
C PRO A 22 41.95 9.26 -0.64
N PHE A 23 41.58 8.07 -0.18
CA PHE A 23 40.42 7.86 0.69
C PHE A 23 40.44 8.73 1.95
N PHE A 24 41.60 8.82 2.61
CA PHE A 24 41.83 9.75 3.71
C PHE A 24 42.76 10.88 3.24
N PRO A 25 42.47 12.15 3.57
CA PRO A 25 41.35 12.62 4.40
C PRO A 25 40.06 12.91 3.62
N TYR A 26 40.09 12.92 2.29
CA TYR A 26 39.05 13.53 1.47
C TYR A 26 37.69 12.81 1.52
N SER A 27 37.65 11.50 1.21
CA SER A 27 36.39 10.74 1.22
C SER A 27 35.83 10.62 2.63
N VAL A 28 36.69 10.40 3.63
CA VAL A 28 36.27 10.35 5.04
C VAL A 28 35.62 11.66 5.49
N ALA A 29 36.18 12.81 5.10
CA ALA A 29 35.60 14.10 5.41
C ALA A 29 34.22 14.28 4.75
N LYS A 30 34.10 13.93 3.46
CA LYS A 30 32.81 13.97 2.72
C LYS A 30 31.76 13.09 3.40
N ASP A 31 32.10 11.84 3.71
CA ASP A 31 31.20 10.89 4.36
C ASP A 31 30.78 11.36 5.76
N SER A 32 31.72 11.91 6.54
CA SER A 32 31.44 12.44 7.88
C SER A 32 30.48 13.64 7.83
N ILE A 33 30.68 14.56 6.87
CA ILE A 33 29.79 15.70 6.68
C ILE A 33 28.39 15.22 6.32
N ILE A 34 28.25 14.30 5.36
CA ILE A 34 26.95 13.76 4.97
C ILE A 34 26.29 13.01 6.13
N ALA A 35 27.04 12.25 6.92
CA ALA A 35 26.52 11.55 8.10
C ALA A 35 25.96 12.53 9.14
N VAL A 36 26.67 13.63 9.42
CA VAL A 36 26.20 14.68 10.33
C VAL A 36 24.94 15.35 9.78
N VAL A 37 24.89 15.64 8.48
CA VAL A 37 23.69 16.23 7.84
C VAL A 37 22.50 15.28 7.93
N VAL A 38 22.66 14.01 7.59
CA VAL A 38 21.58 13.00 7.69
C VAL A 38 21.10 12.86 9.13
N MET A 39 22.02 12.81 10.11
CA MET A 39 21.68 12.75 11.53
C MET A 39 20.87 13.99 11.97
N ALA A 40 21.31 15.18 11.57
CA ALA A 40 20.61 16.43 11.89
C ALA A 40 19.20 16.45 11.29
N ILE A 41 19.01 15.96 10.05
CA ILE A 41 17.70 15.83 9.40
C ILE A 41 16.80 14.88 10.20
N ILE A 42 17.28 13.68 10.54
CA ILE A 42 16.49 12.69 11.29
C ILE A 42 16.08 13.23 12.67
N ILE A 43 17.02 13.86 13.40
CA ILE A 43 16.74 14.49 14.70
C ILE A 43 15.68 15.59 14.55
N THR A 44 15.83 16.46 13.54
CA THR A 44 14.89 17.55 13.28
C THR A 44 13.51 17.02 12.94
N MET A 45 13.41 16.02 12.05
CA MET A 45 12.14 15.37 11.72
C MET A 45 11.49 14.73 12.95
N SER A 46 12.28 14.05 13.79
CA SER A 46 11.78 13.44 15.02
C SER A 46 11.25 14.47 16.03
N ILE A 47 11.90 15.64 16.15
CA ILE A 47 11.44 16.70 17.06
C ILE A 47 10.20 17.42 16.51
N VAL A 48 10.16 17.69 15.20
CA VAL A 48 9.11 18.51 14.57
C VAL A 48 7.86 17.71 14.22
N LEU A 49 8.02 16.51 13.67
CA LEU A 49 6.91 15.65 13.24
C LEU A 49 6.53 14.61 14.30
N GLY A 50 7.45 14.27 15.21
CA GLY A 50 7.28 13.15 16.14
C GLY A 50 7.37 11.79 15.46
N ALA A 51 7.17 10.74 16.25
CA ALA A 51 6.90 9.39 15.75
C ALA A 51 5.54 8.97 16.30
N GLU A 52 4.58 8.68 15.43
CA GLU A 52 3.27 8.19 15.83
C GLU A 52 3.42 6.78 16.41
N LEU A 53 3.37 6.68 17.74
CA LEU A 53 3.24 5.41 18.44
C LEU A 53 1.74 5.12 18.53
N GLY A 54 1.28 4.08 17.84
CA GLY A 54 -0.10 3.62 17.89
C GLY A 54 -0.54 3.23 19.31
N PRO A 55 -1.84 2.91 19.49
CA PRO A 55 -2.34 2.45 20.79
C PRO A 55 -1.61 1.19 21.25
N LYS A 56 -1.54 0.99 22.57
CA LYS A 56 -0.98 -0.25 23.14
C LYS A 56 -1.73 -1.45 22.59
N ALA A 57 -0.97 -2.48 22.19
CA ALA A 57 -1.54 -3.71 21.68
C ALA A 57 -2.49 -4.33 22.72
N ASP A 58 -3.73 -4.56 22.30
CA ASP A 58 -4.76 -5.24 23.09
C ASP A 58 -5.24 -6.48 22.31
N PRO A 59 -4.93 -7.70 22.79
CA PRO A 59 -5.32 -8.93 22.11
C PRO A 59 -6.83 -9.20 22.15
N THR A 60 -7.59 -8.44 22.93
CA THR A 60 -9.05 -8.60 23.06
C THR A 60 -9.82 -7.69 22.10
N SER A 61 -9.15 -6.75 21.43
CA SER A 61 -9.76 -5.84 20.47
C SER A 61 -9.68 -6.38 19.04
N THR A 62 -10.83 -6.41 18.36
CA THR A 62 -10.93 -6.72 16.92
C THR A 62 -11.14 -5.48 16.06
N THR A 63 -11.11 -4.29 16.67
CA THR A 63 -11.42 -3.01 16.00
C THR A 63 -10.17 -2.26 15.54
N TYR A 64 -8.97 -2.78 15.81
CA TYR A 64 -7.73 -2.19 15.30
C TYR A 64 -7.60 -2.43 13.79
N VAL A 65 -7.24 -1.39 13.04
CA VAL A 65 -6.95 -1.50 11.61
C VAL A 65 -5.44 -1.68 11.43
N PRO A 66 -4.96 -2.89 11.12
CA PRO A 66 -3.54 -3.12 10.89
C PRO A 66 -3.12 -2.57 9.53
N ARG A 67 -2.70 -1.30 9.50
CA ARG A 67 -2.03 -0.71 8.33
C ARG A 67 -0.52 -0.86 8.51
N PRO A 68 0.22 -1.41 7.53
CA PRO A 68 1.67 -1.55 7.64
C PRO A 68 2.38 -0.19 7.50
N GLU A 69 3.68 -0.15 7.75
CA GLU A 69 4.48 1.05 7.53
C GLU A 69 4.66 1.36 6.03
N TRP A 70 4.96 2.62 5.71
CA TRP A 70 4.94 3.13 4.33
C TRP A 70 5.87 2.38 3.37
N TYR A 71 7.01 1.87 3.85
CA TYR A 71 7.95 1.09 3.06
C TYR A 71 7.44 -0.31 2.68
N PHE A 72 6.30 -0.73 3.22
CA PHE A 72 5.60 -1.97 2.85
C PHE A 72 4.32 -1.75 2.03
N PHE A 73 3.97 -0.51 1.69
CA PHE A 73 2.74 -0.25 0.93
C PHE A 73 2.69 -0.93 -0.43
N PHE A 74 3.82 -1.08 -1.13
CA PHE A 74 3.83 -1.82 -2.39
C PHE A 74 3.45 -3.30 -2.24
N LEU A 75 3.84 -3.95 -1.13
CA LEU A 75 3.46 -5.33 -0.82
C LEU A 75 2.01 -5.42 -0.35
N PHE A 76 1.57 -4.43 0.43
CA PHE A 76 0.18 -4.31 0.87
C PHE A 76 -0.79 -4.19 -0.31
N GLU A 77 -0.47 -3.33 -1.29
CA GLU A 77 -1.32 -3.20 -2.47
C GLU A 77 -1.29 -4.47 -3.33
N LEU A 78 -0.14 -5.13 -3.44
CA LEU A 78 -0.04 -6.42 -4.13
C LEU A 78 -0.98 -7.49 -3.51
N LEU A 79 -1.14 -7.49 -2.19
CA LEU A 79 -2.11 -8.33 -1.49
C LEU A 79 -3.57 -7.98 -1.84
N ARG A 80 -3.89 -6.69 -1.98
CA ARG A 80 -5.23 -6.23 -2.36
C ARG A 80 -5.58 -6.59 -3.80
N ILE A 81 -4.58 -6.58 -4.68
CA ILE A 81 -4.74 -6.99 -6.09
C ILE A 81 -4.95 -8.51 -6.20
N ILE A 82 -4.21 -9.31 -5.43
CA ILE A 82 -4.24 -10.78 -5.51
C ILE A 82 -5.31 -11.34 -4.56
N LYS A 83 -6.50 -11.51 -5.11
CA LYS A 83 -7.70 -11.96 -4.39
C LYS A 83 -7.73 -13.45 -4.00
N PRO A 84 -7.25 -14.40 -4.83
CA PRO A 84 -7.28 -15.81 -4.47
C PRO A 84 -6.36 -16.08 -3.26
N PRO A 85 -6.87 -16.60 -2.14
CA PRO A 85 -6.07 -16.82 -0.92
C PRO A 85 -4.85 -17.72 -1.15
N GLU A 86 -4.98 -18.68 -2.07
CA GLU A 86 -3.92 -19.64 -2.44
C GLU A 86 -2.71 -18.95 -3.08
N LEU A 87 -2.91 -17.80 -3.74
CA LEU A 87 -1.86 -17.04 -4.43
C LEU A 87 -1.23 -15.95 -3.55
N VAL A 88 -1.81 -15.67 -2.39
CA VAL A 88 -1.31 -14.63 -1.47
C VAL A 88 0.15 -14.85 -1.05
N PRO A 89 0.61 -16.06 -0.65
CA PRO A 89 2.02 -16.28 -0.30
C PRO A 89 2.97 -16.07 -1.49
N LEU A 90 2.54 -16.46 -2.68
CA LEU A 90 3.32 -16.24 -3.90
C LEU A 90 3.46 -14.74 -4.19
N ALA A 91 2.39 -13.98 -4.00
CA ALA A 91 2.37 -12.53 -4.16
C ALA A 91 3.33 -11.82 -3.22
N THR A 92 3.16 -12.03 -1.91
CA THR A 92 3.80 -11.19 -0.88
C THR A 92 5.20 -11.66 -0.51
N ILE A 93 5.49 -12.96 -0.66
CA ILE A 93 6.80 -13.54 -0.35
C ILE A 93 7.50 -13.99 -1.64
N GLY A 94 6.80 -14.72 -2.51
CA GLY A 94 7.38 -15.30 -3.71
C GLY A 94 7.92 -14.26 -4.69
N VAL A 95 7.11 -13.29 -5.11
CA VAL A 95 7.52 -12.26 -6.08
C VAL A 95 8.71 -11.43 -5.59
N PRO A 96 8.72 -10.88 -4.36
CA PRO A 96 9.91 -10.17 -3.85
C PRO A 96 11.14 -11.07 -3.74
N THR A 97 10.97 -12.33 -3.29
CA THR A 97 12.07 -13.28 -3.18
C THR A 97 12.69 -13.60 -4.53
N ILE A 98 11.86 -13.82 -5.56
CA ILE A 98 12.33 -14.04 -6.93
C ILE A 98 13.07 -12.79 -7.42
N GLY A 99 12.53 -11.58 -7.18
CA GLY A 99 13.19 -10.32 -7.53
C GLY A 99 14.58 -10.19 -6.89
N LEU A 100 14.69 -10.51 -5.59
CA LEU A 100 15.97 -10.51 -4.87
C LEU A 100 16.94 -11.57 -5.39
N ILE A 101 16.46 -12.78 -5.69
CA ILE A 101 17.29 -13.84 -6.29
C ILE A 101 17.80 -13.40 -7.67
N LEU A 102 16.95 -12.80 -8.50
CA LEU A 102 17.36 -12.26 -9.81
C LEU A 102 18.36 -11.12 -9.67
N LEU A 103 18.24 -10.27 -8.65
CA LEU A 103 19.22 -9.22 -8.37
C LEU A 103 20.54 -9.81 -7.86
N PHE A 104 20.50 -10.79 -6.98
CA PHE A 104 21.68 -11.50 -6.47
C PHE A 104 22.41 -12.27 -7.57
N LEU A 105 21.65 -12.85 -8.50
CA LEU A 105 22.19 -13.59 -9.64
C LEU A 105 22.58 -12.69 -10.83
N LEU A 106 22.32 -11.38 -10.75
CA LEU A 106 22.66 -10.40 -11.78
C LEU A 106 24.10 -10.54 -12.32
N PRO A 107 25.16 -10.67 -11.50
CA PRO A 107 26.53 -10.82 -12.03
C PRO A 107 26.75 -12.12 -12.84
N PHE A 108 25.89 -13.14 -12.70
CA PHE A 108 26.07 -14.42 -13.38
C PHE A 108 25.40 -14.49 -14.75
N TYR A 109 24.29 -13.77 -14.96
CA TYR A 109 23.62 -13.73 -16.27
C TYR A 109 23.90 -12.44 -17.04
N ASP A 110 24.13 -11.32 -16.37
CA ASP A 110 24.53 -10.06 -17.00
C ASP A 110 26.07 -9.94 -17.00
N ARG A 111 26.69 -10.74 -17.87
CA ARG A 111 28.15 -10.87 -18.02
C ARG A 111 28.77 -9.81 -18.95
N GLY A 112 28.05 -8.73 -19.25
CA GLY A 112 28.56 -7.65 -20.09
C GLY A 112 29.85 -7.06 -19.53
N ALA A 113 30.82 -6.74 -20.40
CA ALA A 113 32.05 -6.07 -19.99
C ALA A 113 31.78 -4.63 -19.52
N GLU A 114 30.74 -4.01 -20.07
CA GLU A 114 30.29 -2.66 -19.75
C GLU A 114 29.54 -2.63 -18.42
N ARG A 115 29.96 -1.73 -17.52
CA ARG A 115 29.35 -1.55 -16.18
C ARG A 115 28.50 -0.29 -16.07
N HIS A 116 28.66 0.64 -16.99
CA HIS A 116 27.94 1.91 -16.98
C HIS A 116 26.43 1.67 -17.24
N PRO A 117 25.51 2.14 -16.38
CA PRO A 117 24.07 1.88 -16.54
C PRO A 117 23.52 2.29 -17.91
N LEU A 118 23.94 3.44 -18.46
CA LEU A 118 23.49 3.89 -19.78
C LEU A 118 23.95 2.99 -20.94
N ARG A 119 24.97 2.17 -20.74
CA ARG A 119 25.46 1.19 -21.73
C ARG A 119 24.87 -0.21 -21.54
N ARG A 120 23.98 -0.39 -20.56
CA ARG A 120 23.28 -1.65 -20.25
C ARG A 120 21.76 -1.46 -20.35
N PRO A 121 21.22 -1.14 -21.54
CA PRO A 121 19.85 -0.68 -21.67
C PRO A 121 18.82 -1.68 -21.14
N VAL A 122 19.04 -2.98 -21.30
CA VAL A 122 18.12 -4.02 -20.80
C VAL A 122 18.08 -4.05 -19.27
N ALA A 123 19.22 -4.20 -18.60
CA ALA A 123 19.27 -4.27 -17.14
C ALA A 123 18.84 -2.96 -16.48
N THR A 124 19.25 -1.82 -17.06
CA THR A 124 18.87 -0.50 -16.56
C THR A 124 17.38 -0.25 -16.73
N THR A 125 16.79 -0.58 -17.90
CA THR A 125 15.34 -0.42 -18.11
C THR A 125 14.55 -1.36 -17.19
N ALA A 126 14.98 -2.62 -17.03
CA ALA A 126 14.34 -3.55 -16.10
C ALA A 126 14.38 -3.03 -14.65
N GLY A 127 15.52 -2.53 -14.19
CA GLY A 127 15.65 -1.93 -12.85
C GLY A 127 14.74 -0.71 -12.67
N ILE A 128 14.70 0.19 -13.66
CA ILE A 128 13.80 1.36 -13.65
C ILE A 128 12.33 0.93 -13.60
N MET A 129 11.94 -0.08 -14.39
CA MET A 129 10.56 -0.60 -14.40
C MET A 129 10.18 -1.21 -13.04
N VAL A 130 11.10 -1.92 -12.37
CA VAL A 130 10.87 -2.45 -11.02
C VAL A 130 10.67 -1.30 -10.02
N ILE A 131 11.54 -0.29 -10.05
CA ILE A 131 11.41 0.89 -9.18
C ILE A 131 10.09 1.63 -9.44
N PHE A 132 9.73 1.83 -10.70
CA PHE A 132 8.47 2.46 -11.07
C PHE A 132 7.26 1.65 -10.60
N ALA A 133 7.27 0.32 -10.77
CA ALA A 133 6.22 -0.56 -10.29
C ALA A 133 6.08 -0.49 -8.76
N MET A 134 7.20 -0.52 -8.03
CA MET A 134 7.18 -0.35 -6.57
C MET A 134 6.63 1.01 -6.16
N GLY A 135 7.04 2.09 -6.83
CA GLY A 135 6.53 3.44 -6.56
C GLY A 135 5.04 3.57 -6.84
N TYR A 136 4.56 3.02 -7.96
CA TYR A 136 3.15 3.01 -8.33
C TYR A 136 2.30 2.21 -7.32
N LEU A 137 2.74 1.01 -6.94
CA LEU A 137 2.06 0.19 -5.95
C LEU A 137 2.08 0.84 -4.56
N THR A 138 3.18 1.49 -4.17
CA THR A 138 3.25 2.27 -2.92
C THR A 138 2.25 3.41 -2.92
N TYR A 139 2.13 4.15 -4.03
CA TYR A 139 1.14 5.23 -4.15
C TYR A 139 -0.29 4.70 -4.01
N MET A 140 -0.61 3.62 -4.74
CA MET A 140 -1.92 2.98 -4.66
C MET A 140 -2.23 2.47 -3.25
N GLY A 141 -1.27 1.79 -2.61
CA GLY A 141 -1.42 1.31 -1.23
C GLY A 141 -1.51 2.43 -0.19
N ALA A 142 -0.85 3.57 -0.43
CA ALA A 142 -0.97 4.75 0.42
C ALA A 142 -2.34 5.43 0.28
N ALA A 143 -2.82 5.56 -0.96
CA ALA A 143 -4.10 6.17 -1.28
C ALA A 143 -5.29 5.27 -0.92
N ALA A 144 -5.06 3.96 -0.77
CA ALA A 144 -6.07 3.01 -0.36
C ALA A 144 -6.55 3.29 1.09
N GLY A 145 -7.87 3.36 1.25
CA GLY A 145 -8.53 3.43 2.56
C GLY A 145 -8.54 2.08 3.28
N SER A 146 -8.95 2.11 4.55
CA SER A 146 -9.04 0.93 5.41
C SER A 146 -9.90 -0.20 4.81
N PRO A 147 -9.49 -1.46 4.97
CA PRO A 147 -10.32 -2.60 4.56
C PRO A 147 -11.48 -2.89 5.53
N ASN A 148 -11.44 -2.36 6.76
CA ASN A 148 -12.40 -2.71 7.83
C ASN A 148 -13.07 -1.47 8.47
N GLU A 149 -12.73 -0.27 8.02
CA GLU A 149 -13.29 0.99 8.50
C GLU A 149 -13.57 1.91 7.32
N ILE A 150 -14.60 2.76 7.44
CA ILE A 150 -14.92 3.77 6.44
C ILE A 150 -14.43 5.12 6.96
N GLU A 151 -13.35 5.63 6.38
CA GLU A 151 -12.73 6.91 6.73
C GLU A 151 -13.49 8.14 6.18
N MET A 152 -14.66 7.92 5.55
CA MET A 152 -15.52 8.98 5.03
C MET A 152 -16.00 9.89 6.18
N LYS A 153 -16.04 11.21 5.92
CA LYS A 153 -16.63 12.20 6.82
C LYS A 153 -18.14 12.26 6.64
N ALA A 154 -18.86 12.48 7.74
CA ALA A 154 -20.30 12.70 7.67
C ALA A 154 -20.61 13.94 6.79
N PRO A 155 -21.71 13.91 6.01
CA PRO A 155 -22.21 15.11 5.36
C PRO A 155 -22.40 16.24 6.37
N SER A 156 -21.93 17.44 6.02
CA SER A 156 -21.99 18.62 6.90
C SER A 156 -23.42 19.05 7.26
N THR A 157 -24.41 18.57 6.51
CA THR A 157 -25.84 18.77 6.77
C THR A 157 -26.38 17.93 7.94
N LEU A 158 -25.68 16.86 8.34
CA LEU A 158 -26.10 16.01 9.46
C LEU A 158 -25.63 16.61 10.79
N THR A 159 -26.56 16.74 11.74
CA THR A 159 -26.27 17.24 13.09
C THR A 159 -27.05 16.44 14.13
N GLY A 160 -26.61 16.52 15.40
CA GLY A 160 -27.29 15.91 16.53
C GLY A 160 -27.52 14.41 16.35
N VAL A 161 -28.77 13.97 16.53
CA VAL A 161 -29.16 12.55 16.44
C VAL A 161 -28.86 11.95 15.07
N ALA A 162 -29.06 12.71 13.98
CA ALA A 162 -28.83 12.21 12.64
C ALA A 162 -27.34 11.91 12.38
N LEU A 163 -26.44 12.74 12.93
CA LEU A 163 -25.00 12.49 12.87
C LEU A 163 -24.62 11.22 13.65
N VAL A 164 -25.19 11.05 14.85
CA VAL A 164 -24.95 9.86 15.68
C VAL A 164 -25.40 8.58 14.96
N GLU A 165 -26.58 8.60 14.34
CA GLU A 165 -27.09 7.44 13.59
C GLU A 165 -26.25 7.14 12.34
N TRP A 166 -25.76 8.18 11.66
CA TRP A 166 -24.84 8.02 10.53
C TRP A 166 -23.52 7.36 10.95
N GLU A 167 -22.91 7.82 12.05
CA GLU A 167 -21.66 7.24 12.58
C GLU A 167 -21.84 5.79 13.05
N LYS A 168 -22.98 5.47 13.68
CA LYS A 168 -23.33 4.08 14.04
C LYS A 168 -23.43 3.20 12.80
N GLY A 169 -24.17 3.65 11.78
CA GLY A 169 -24.34 2.89 10.54
C GLY A 169 -23.02 2.68 9.80
N LYS A 170 -22.18 3.73 9.72
CA LYS A 170 -20.83 3.66 9.16
C LYS A 170 -19.98 2.60 9.85
N THR A 171 -19.98 2.60 11.18
CA THR A 171 -19.24 1.64 12.01
C THR A 171 -19.73 0.22 11.75
N VAL A 172 -21.06 0.01 11.72
CA VAL A 172 -21.65 -1.30 11.46
C VAL A 172 -21.26 -1.81 10.07
N VAL A 173 -21.29 -0.98 9.01
CA VAL A 173 -20.89 -1.41 7.66
C VAL A 173 -19.42 -1.81 7.61
N GLY A 174 -18.52 -1.01 8.22
CA GLY A 174 -17.10 -1.35 8.29
C GLY A 174 -16.84 -2.68 8.99
N GLN A 175 -17.50 -2.90 10.13
CA GLN A 175 -17.34 -4.11 10.94
C GLN A 175 -18.07 -5.35 10.39
N SER A 176 -19.01 -5.17 9.46
CA SER A 176 -19.82 -6.27 8.88
C SER A 176 -19.17 -6.94 7.68
N GLY A 177 -17.93 -6.55 7.32
CA GLY A 177 -17.18 -7.15 6.21
C GLY A 177 -17.61 -6.68 4.82
N CYS A 178 -18.47 -5.65 4.71
CA CYS A 178 -18.93 -5.13 3.42
C CYS A 178 -17.77 -4.67 2.52
N LEU A 179 -16.74 -4.08 3.12
CA LEU A 179 -15.54 -3.57 2.46
C LEU A 179 -14.62 -4.66 1.88
N ALA A 180 -14.81 -5.93 2.25
CA ALA A 180 -14.09 -7.04 1.65
C ALA A 180 -14.44 -7.22 0.16
N CYS A 181 -15.67 -6.87 -0.24
CA CYS A 181 -16.15 -7.03 -1.60
C CYS A 181 -16.55 -5.71 -2.28
N HIS A 182 -16.86 -4.68 -1.50
CA HIS A 182 -17.34 -3.39 -2.01
C HIS A 182 -16.36 -2.26 -1.67
N LYS A 183 -16.38 -1.21 -2.50
CA LYS A 183 -15.67 0.05 -2.27
C LYS A 183 -16.63 1.16 -1.84
N ILE A 184 -16.26 1.91 -0.80
CA ILE A 184 -16.98 3.11 -0.30
C ILE A 184 -15.97 4.24 -0.12
N GLY A 185 -16.05 5.25 -0.99
CA GLY A 185 -14.98 6.25 -1.14
C GLY A 185 -13.67 5.55 -1.52
N GLU A 186 -12.62 5.76 -0.75
CA GLU A 186 -11.34 5.07 -0.92
C GLU A 186 -11.22 3.76 -0.12
N ASN A 187 -12.22 3.43 0.70
CA ASN A 187 -12.18 2.29 1.62
C ASN A 187 -12.71 1.01 0.96
N GLY A 188 -12.17 -0.14 1.37
CA GLY A 188 -12.55 -1.45 0.85
C GLY A 188 -11.91 -1.80 -0.49
N ASN A 189 -12.54 -2.73 -1.22
CA ASN A 189 -11.99 -3.35 -2.43
C ASN A 189 -12.87 -3.11 -3.66
N ASP A 190 -12.26 -2.96 -4.84
CA ASP A 190 -12.93 -2.72 -6.12
C ASP A 190 -13.69 -3.96 -6.70
N GLY A 191 -14.00 -4.96 -5.87
CA GLY A 191 -14.87 -6.06 -6.28
C GLY A 191 -14.64 -7.35 -5.49
N PRO A 192 -15.54 -8.35 -5.63
CA PRO A 192 -16.46 -8.53 -6.76
C PRO A 192 -17.77 -7.72 -6.71
N GLY A 193 -18.11 -7.09 -5.58
CA GLY A 193 -19.31 -6.28 -5.46
C GLY A 193 -19.20 -4.92 -6.19
N PRO A 194 -20.33 -4.31 -6.59
CA PRO A 194 -20.33 -2.95 -7.16
C PRO A 194 -19.88 -1.92 -6.12
N GLN A 195 -19.36 -0.77 -6.58
CA GLN A 195 -19.06 0.35 -5.69
C GLN A 195 -20.33 0.90 -5.04
N LEU A 196 -20.27 1.15 -3.73
CA LEU A 196 -21.40 1.58 -2.91
C LEU A 196 -21.38 3.07 -2.56
N THR A 197 -20.33 3.80 -2.93
CA THR A 197 -20.17 5.24 -2.64
C THR A 197 -21.39 6.09 -2.99
N HIS A 198 -22.11 5.72 -4.06
CA HIS A 198 -23.30 6.42 -4.54
C HIS A 198 -24.51 5.47 -4.67
N VAL A 199 -24.63 4.49 -3.78
CA VAL A 199 -25.69 3.46 -3.88
C VAL A 199 -27.09 4.06 -3.69
N ALA A 200 -27.24 5.09 -2.87
CA ALA A 200 -28.53 5.72 -2.62
C ALA A 200 -29.10 6.44 -3.85
N SER A 201 -28.23 6.80 -4.81
CA SER A 201 -28.64 7.39 -6.09
C SER A 201 -29.23 6.35 -7.04
N LYS A 202 -29.00 5.06 -6.77
CA LYS A 202 -29.43 3.94 -7.61
C LYS A 202 -30.56 3.13 -6.99
N LEU A 203 -30.56 2.97 -5.67
CA LEU A 203 -31.50 2.12 -4.95
C LEU A 203 -32.08 2.84 -3.72
N PRO A 204 -33.40 2.79 -3.49
CA PRO A 204 -33.99 3.27 -2.25
C PRO A 204 -33.60 2.37 -1.07
N ALA A 205 -33.63 2.90 0.14
CA ALA A 205 -33.24 2.20 1.36
C ALA A 205 -33.95 0.84 1.54
N GLN A 206 -35.24 0.74 1.16
CA GLN A 206 -36.01 -0.50 1.22
C GLN A 206 -35.48 -1.56 0.26
N ALA A 207 -35.03 -1.17 -0.93
CA ALA A 207 -34.41 -2.08 -1.89
C ALA A 207 -33.04 -2.55 -1.39
N ILE A 208 -32.24 -1.65 -0.79
CA ILE A 208 -30.97 -2.01 -0.14
C ILE A 208 -31.21 -3.05 0.97
N ALA A 209 -32.19 -2.83 1.85
CA ALA A 209 -32.55 -3.79 2.88
C ALA A 209 -32.94 -5.16 2.29
N GLN A 210 -33.68 -5.17 1.18
CA GLN A 210 -34.08 -6.41 0.52
C GLN A 210 -32.87 -7.16 -0.07
N THR A 211 -31.92 -6.44 -0.68
CA THR A 211 -30.66 -7.02 -1.17
C THR A 211 -29.85 -7.62 -0.01
N LEU A 212 -29.77 -6.95 1.14
CA LEU A 212 -29.06 -7.47 2.31
C LEU A 212 -29.72 -8.74 2.87
N ARG A 213 -31.05 -8.86 2.80
CA ARG A 213 -31.76 -10.08 3.21
C ARG A 213 -31.58 -11.22 2.22
N ASN A 214 -31.74 -10.94 0.93
CA ASN A 214 -31.73 -11.93 -0.14
C ASN A 214 -30.73 -11.54 -1.24
N PRO A 215 -29.42 -11.61 -0.96
CA PRO A 215 -28.39 -11.22 -1.91
C PRO A 215 -28.20 -12.27 -3.01
N THR A 216 -27.51 -11.87 -4.08
CA THR A 216 -27.02 -12.78 -5.11
C THR A 216 -25.62 -13.28 -4.74
N SER A 217 -25.36 -14.57 -4.96
CA SER A 217 -24.03 -15.16 -4.76
C SER A 217 -22.95 -14.36 -5.52
N PRO A 218 -21.75 -14.11 -4.93
CA PRO A 218 -21.21 -14.68 -3.69
C PRO A 218 -21.50 -13.88 -2.41
N MET A 219 -22.34 -12.84 -2.45
CA MET A 219 -22.58 -11.98 -1.29
C MET A 219 -23.35 -12.74 -0.17
N PRO A 220 -22.88 -12.70 1.10
CA PRO A 220 -23.55 -13.36 2.21
C PRO A 220 -24.85 -12.64 2.60
N SER A 221 -25.84 -13.39 3.09
CA SER A 221 -27.08 -12.82 3.64
C SER A 221 -26.86 -12.23 5.03
N PHE A 222 -27.50 -11.09 5.28
CA PHE A 222 -27.48 -10.38 6.56
C PHE A 222 -28.78 -10.56 7.36
N LYS A 223 -29.63 -11.55 7.04
CA LYS A 223 -30.86 -11.86 7.82
C LYS A 223 -30.56 -12.10 9.30
N ASN A 224 -29.51 -12.85 9.59
CA ASN A 224 -29.13 -13.14 10.98
C ASN A 224 -28.79 -11.87 11.77
N LEU A 225 -28.20 -10.86 11.11
CA LEU A 225 -27.92 -9.56 11.74
C LEU A 225 -29.22 -8.83 12.07
N GLU A 226 -30.22 -8.88 11.18
CA GLU A 226 -31.54 -8.31 11.42
C GLU A 226 -32.26 -9.00 12.59
N GLU A 227 -32.20 -10.34 12.67
CA GLU A 227 -32.84 -11.12 13.72
C GLU A 227 -32.19 -10.92 15.09
N GLN A 228 -30.86 -10.91 15.16
CA GLN A 228 -30.10 -10.81 16.41
C GLN A 228 -29.88 -9.37 16.87
N SER A 229 -29.80 -8.42 15.93
CA SER A 229 -29.52 -7.01 16.21
C SER A 229 -30.27 -6.09 15.24
N PRO A 230 -31.61 -5.97 15.38
CA PRO A 230 -32.43 -5.17 14.48
C PRO A 230 -32.00 -3.70 14.35
N GLU A 231 -31.40 -3.15 15.42
CA GLU A 231 -30.89 -1.78 15.40
C GLU A 231 -29.64 -1.63 14.55
N LYS A 232 -28.71 -2.59 14.61
CA LYS A 232 -27.50 -2.58 13.76
C LYS A 232 -27.89 -2.71 12.29
N PHE A 233 -28.83 -3.60 11.97
CA PHE A 233 -29.34 -3.74 10.61
C PHE A 233 -30.00 -2.44 10.11
N ARG A 234 -30.84 -1.79 10.93
CA ARG A 234 -31.45 -0.50 10.59
C ARG A 234 -30.40 0.60 10.39
N ALA A 235 -29.39 0.69 11.24
CA ALA A 235 -28.30 1.65 11.11
C ALA A 235 -27.50 1.42 9.82
N MET A 236 -27.19 0.16 9.49
CA MET A 236 -26.53 -0.22 8.24
C MET A 236 -27.32 0.25 7.00
N VAL A 237 -28.61 -0.07 6.95
CA VAL A 237 -29.49 0.34 5.84
C VAL A 237 -29.61 1.86 5.75
N SER A 238 -29.76 2.54 6.90
CA SER A 238 -29.86 4.00 6.97
C SER A 238 -28.62 4.69 6.43
N PHE A 239 -27.42 4.22 6.80
CA PHE A 239 -26.16 4.75 6.31
C PHE A 239 -26.02 4.54 4.79
N LEU A 240 -26.23 3.31 4.31
CA LEU A 240 -26.15 3.01 2.87
C LEU A 240 -27.18 3.82 2.06
N GLY A 241 -28.37 4.01 2.61
CA GLY A 241 -29.43 4.83 2.01
C GLY A 241 -29.15 6.34 1.99
N GLN A 242 -28.05 6.79 2.59
CA GLN A 242 -27.59 8.18 2.58
C GLN A 242 -26.32 8.39 1.74
N LEU A 243 -25.76 7.33 1.14
CA LEU A 243 -24.58 7.41 0.27
C LEU A 243 -24.96 7.87 -1.14
N ASN A 244 -25.02 9.18 -1.34
CA ASN A 244 -25.33 9.86 -2.60
C ASN A 244 -24.14 10.60 -3.19
#